data_AF-A0A0Q8PWE5-F1
#
_entry.id   AF-A0A0Q8PWE5-F1
#
_cell.length_a   1.000
_cell.length_b   1.000
_cell.length_c   1.000
_cell.angle_alpha   90.00
_cell.angle_beta   90.00
_cell.angle_gamma   90.00
#
_symmetry.space_group_name_H-M   'P 1'
#
loop_
_entity.id
_entity.type
_entity.pdbx_description
1 polymer ?
#
loop_
_entity_poly.entity_id
_entity_poly.type
_entity_poly.pdbx_seq_one_letter_code
_entity_poly.pdbx_strand_id
1 'polypeptide(L)'
;MKHTEQEYVTFDPFFGDEAEITCRTVKLVKVRKSHACFFGAGSGDGHTIAPGDYARYEKALVDGSYWGRYYLCIPCLNREIAGMHGDDDDDLEGDNG
;
A
#
# COMPACT_ATOMS: atom_id res chain seq x y z
N MET A 1 -4.03 -10.89 -7.96
CA MET A 1 -4.23 -9.57 -7.33
C MET A 1 -5.63 -9.58 -6.74
N LYS A 2 -5.81 -9.13 -5.50
CA LYS A 2 -7.08 -9.25 -4.76
C LYS A 2 -8.01 -8.04 -4.99
N HIS A 3 -7.43 -6.88 -5.28
CA HIS A 3 -8.12 -5.64 -5.61
C HIS A 3 -7.80 -5.19 -7.05
N THR A 4 -8.58 -4.24 -7.57
CA THR A 4 -8.32 -3.59 -8.85
C THR A 4 -7.11 -2.67 -8.78
N GLU A 5 -6.49 -2.37 -9.93
CA GLU A 5 -5.39 -1.41 -10.01
C GLU A 5 -5.79 -0.02 -9.51
N GLN A 6 -7.04 0.38 -9.76
CA GLN A 6 -7.58 1.65 -9.32
C GLN A 6 -7.65 1.72 -7.78
N GLU A 7 -8.15 0.67 -7.12
CA GLU A 7 -8.17 0.59 -5.65
C GLU A 7 -6.77 0.75 -5.05
N TYR A 8 -5.75 0.08 -5.62
CA TYR A 8 -4.37 0.23 -5.14
C TYR A 8 -3.83 1.66 -5.31
N VAL A 9 -4.24 2.36 -6.36
CA VAL A 9 -3.77 3.72 -6.64
C VAL A 9 -4.51 4.76 -5.80
N THR A 10 -5.82 4.61 -5.59
CA THR A 10 -6.63 5.56 -4.82
C THR A 10 -6.48 5.38 -3.31
N PHE A 11 -6.10 4.19 -2.85
CA PHE A 11 -5.82 3.96 -1.45
C PHE A 11 -4.66 4.86 -0.97
N ASP A 12 -4.87 5.59 0.13
CA ASP A 12 -3.87 6.46 0.74
C ASP A 12 -3.31 5.87 2.05
N PRO A 13 -2.14 5.21 2.01
CA PRO A 13 -1.54 4.58 3.17
C PRO A 13 -0.89 5.56 4.16
N PHE A 14 -0.80 6.84 3.81
CA PHE A 14 -0.20 7.89 4.64
C PHE A 14 -1.26 8.85 5.21
N PHE A 15 -2.52 8.43 5.20
CA PHE A 15 -3.61 9.24 5.72
C PHE A 15 -3.40 9.57 7.20
N GLY A 16 -3.38 10.86 7.54
CA GLY A 16 -3.14 11.35 8.91
C GLY A 16 -1.70 11.78 9.20
N ASP A 17 -0.77 11.67 8.23
CA ASP A 17 0.55 12.28 8.34
C ASP A 17 0.42 13.81 8.22
N GLU A 18 1.06 14.56 9.10
CA GLU A 18 0.97 16.04 9.16
C GLU A 18 1.75 16.73 8.02
N ALA A 19 2.48 15.97 7.20
CA ALA A 19 3.31 16.51 6.14
C ALA A 19 2.50 17.05 4.95
N GLU A 20 2.91 18.21 4.42
CA GLU A 20 2.28 18.76 3.23
C GLU A 20 2.74 17.99 1.97
N ILE A 21 1.82 17.25 1.35
CA ILE A 21 2.09 16.47 0.14
C ILE A 21 1.65 17.23 -1.11
N THR A 22 2.63 17.69 -1.89
CA THR A 22 2.40 18.33 -3.20
C THR A 22 3.02 17.51 -4.34
N CYS A 23 2.57 17.77 -5.58
CA CYS A 23 3.05 17.07 -6.79
C CYS A 23 3.00 15.53 -6.70
N ARG A 24 1.97 14.98 -6.05
CA ARG A 24 1.80 13.54 -5.82
C ARG A 24 1.55 12.80 -7.13
N THR A 25 2.33 11.75 -7.36
CA THR A 25 2.15 10.79 -8.44
C THR A 25 2.07 9.39 -7.84
N VAL A 26 0.93 8.73 -8.02
CA VAL A 26 0.70 7.35 -7.59
C VAL A 26 0.46 6.48 -8.82
N LYS A 27 1.10 5.32 -8.87
CA LYS A 27 0.90 4.34 -9.95
C LYS A 27 1.25 2.93 -9.52
N LEU A 28 0.59 1.96 -10.14
CA LEU A 28 1.05 0.57 -10.09
C LEU A 28 2.15 0.37 -11.14
N VAL A 29 3.29 -0.18 -10.73
CA VAL A 29 4.43 -0.41 -11.62
C VAL A 29 4.98 -1.81 -11.45
N LYS A 30 5.42 -2.40 -12.57
CA LYS A 30 6.26 -3.60 -12.54
C LYS A 30 7.70 -3.19 -12.20
N VAL A 31 8.22 -3.64 -11.06
CA VAL A 31 9.57 -3.29 -10.61
C VAL A 31 10.62 -4.03 -11.44
N ARG A 32 11.74 -3.33 -11.72
CA ARG A 32 12.87 -3.87 -12.51
C ARG A 32 14.08 -4.23 -11.65
N LYS A 33 14.10 -3.78 -10.40
CA LYS A 33 15.14 -4.02 -9.40
C LYS A 33 14.46 -4.33 -8.07
N SER A 34 15.17 -4.96 -7.15
CA SER A 34 14.65 -5.19 -5.81
C SER A 34 14.46 -3.86 -5.07
N HIS A 35 13.31 -3.68 -4.42
CA HIS A 35 13.02 -2.49 -3.63
C HIS A 35 12.52 -2.89 -2.24
N ALA A 36 12.89 -2.15 -1.20
CA ALA A 36 12.30 -2.33 0.11
C ALA A 36 10.85 -1.82 0.11
N CYS A 37 9.94 -2.60 0.67
CA CYS A 37 8.57 -2.16 0.93
C CYS A 37 8.57 -1.18 2.10
N PHE A 38 7.95 -0.01 1.94
CA PHE A 38 7.89 1.00 2.99
C PHE A 38 7.21 0.47 4.27
N PHE A 39 6.12 -0.30 4.15
CA PHE A 39 5.47 -0.95 5.29
C PHE A 39 6.35 -2.01 5.97
N GLY A 40 7.25 -2.67 5.24
CA GLY A 40 8.16 -3.67 5.80
C GLY A 40 9.37 -3.06 6.50
N ALA A 41 9.74 -1.81 6.17
CA ALA A 41 10.90 -1.14 6.72
C ALA A 41 10.70 -0.69 8.18
N GLY A 42 9.46 -0.42 8.60
CA GLY A 42 9.11 -0.05 9.98
C GLY A 42 8.76 -1.24 10.89
N SER A 43 8.19 -2.31 10.33
CA SER A 43 7.63 -3.43 11.12
C SER A 43 8.60 -4.59 11.38
N GLY A 44 9.87 -4.49 10.99
CA GLY A 44 10.90 -5.51 11.27
C GLY A 44 10.87 -6.76 10.37
N ASP A 45 9.80 -6.98 9.59
CA ASP A 45 9.66 -8.13 8.67
C ASP A 45 10.53 -8.00 7.40
N GLY A 46 11.09 -6.82 7.10
CA GLY A 46 12.11 -6.66 6.06
C GLY A 46 11.62 -7.00 4.64
N HIS A 47 10.34 -6.76 4.33
CA HIS A 47 9.77 -7.12 3.03
C HIS A 47 10.48 -6.42 1.86
N THR A 48 11.02 -7.23 0.95
CA THR A 48 11.55 -6.79 -0.33
C THR A 48 10.63 -7.19 -1.47
N ILE A 49 10.45 -6.27 -2.41
CA ILE A 49 9.72 -6.45 -3.66
C ILE A 49 10.71 -6.98 -4.69
N ALA A 50 10.45 -8.14 -5.28
CA ALA A 50 11.36 -8.74 -6.24
C ALA A 50 11.23 -8.12 -7.64
N PRO A 51 12.28 -8.14 -8.47
CA PRO A 51 12.17 -7.76 -9.87
C PRO A 51 11.10 -8.60 -10.59
N GLY A 52 10.22 -7.94 -11.34
CA GLY A 52 9.10 -8.58 -12.03
C GLY A 52 7.79 -8.54 -11.26
N ASP A 53 7.81 -8.24 -9.97
CA ASP A 53 6.58 -8.03 -9.20
C ASP A 53 5.97 -6.67 -9.50
N TYR A 54 4.69 -6.53 -9.14
CA TYR A 54 4.01 -5.25 -9.13
C TYR A 54 4.15 -4.58 -7.76
N ALA A 55 4.22 -3.25 -7.76
CA ALA A 55 4.26 -2.43 -6.56
C ALA A 55 3.50 -1.12 -6.80
N ARG A 56 2.85 -0.59 -5.75
CA ARG A 56 2.39 0.80 -5.76
C ARG A 56 3.62 1.67 -5.55
N TYR A 57 3.91 2.50 -6.54
CA TYR A 57 4.93 3.51 -6.47
C TYR A 57 4.28 4.86 -6.20
N GLU A 58 4.81 5.55 -5.20
CA GLU A 58 4.43 6.91 -4.90
C GLU A 58 5.65 7.83 -4.94
N LYS A 59 5.47 8.99 -5.58
CA LYS A 59 6.41 10.10 -5.57
C LYS A 59 5.67 11.36 -5.19
N ALA A 60 6.21 12.09 -4.24
CA ALA A 60 5.62 13.33 -3.74
C ALA A 60 6.71 14.32 -3.36
N LEU A 61 6.40 15.61 -3.42
CA LEU A 61 7.17 16.66 -2.76
C LEU A 61 6.58 16.84 -1.37
N VAL A 62 7.40 16.62 -0.35
CA VAL A 62 7.02 16.63 1.06
C VAL A 62 7.50 17.93 1.69
N ASP A 63 6.59 18.66 2.35
CA ASP A 63 6.82 19.95 3.02
C ASP A 63 7.52 21.00 2.13
N GLY A 64 7.28 20.92 0.81
CA GLY A 64 7.93 21.77 -0.20
C GLY A 64 9.45 21.60 -0.29
N SER A 65 10.05 20.68 0.47
CA SER A 65 11.49 20.68 0.79
C SER A 65 12.23 19.46 0.25
N TYR A 66 11.59 18.29 0.16
CA TYR A 66 12.24 17.09 -0.38
C TYR A 66 11.31 16.20 -1.19
N TRP A 67 11.89 15.45 -2.13
CA TRP A 67 11.15 14.47 -2.94
C TRP A 67 11.15 13.10 -2.27
N GLY A 68 10.01 12.72 -1.69
CA GLY A 68 9.73 11.38 -1.20
C GLY A 68 9.49 10.40 -2.35
N ARG A 69 10.01 9.17 -2.22
CA ARG A 69 9.78 8.07 -3.17
C ARG A 69 9.58 6.77 -2.39
N TYR A 70 8.40 6.19 -2.51
CA TYR A 70 8.02 5.02 -1.73
C TYR A 70 7.52 3.90 -2.64
N TYR A 71 7.82 2.67 -2.24
CA TYR A 71 7.33 1.46 -2.89
C TYR A 71 6.57 0.63 -1.87
N LEU A 72 5.38 0.17 -2.25
CA LEU A 72 4.55 -0.70 -1.44
C LEU A 72 4.24 -1.97 -2.21
N CYS A 73 4.50 -3.11 -1.58
CA CYS A 73 4.23 -4.41 -2.18
C CYS A 73 2.71 -4.67 -2.18
N ILE A 74 2.22 -5.38 -3.20
CA ILE A 74 0.81 -5.77 -3.30
C ILE A 74 0.32 -6.54 -2.05
N PRO A 75 1.10 -7.48 -1.47
CA PRO A 75 0.66 -8.19 -0.26
C PRO A 75 0.39 -7.28 0.94
N CYS A 76 1.25 -6.28 1.20
CA CYS A 76 0.99 -5.33 2.29
C CYS A 76 -0.19 -4.43 1.97
N LEU A 77 -0.32 -3.94 0.73
CA LEU A 77 -1.50 -3.15 0.33
C LEU A 77 -2.80 -3.94 0.51
N ASN A 78 -2.83 -5.22 0.15
CA ASN A 78 -4.00 -6.06 0.38
C ASN A 78 -4.36 -6.15 1.87
N ARG A 79 -3.35 -6.25 2.75
CA ARG A 79 -3.58 -6.30 4.20
C ARG A 79 -4.17 -4.99 4.72
N GLU A 80 -3.60 -3.86 4.33
CA GLU A 80 -4.08 -2.55 4.78
C GLU A 80 -5.49 -2.24 4.24
N ILE A 81 -5.74 -2.51 2.95
CA ILE A 81 -7.05 -2.30 2.33
C ILE A 81 -8.11 -3.21 2.98
N ALA A 82 -7.75 -4.46 3.29
CA ALA A 82 -8.64 -5.38 4.00
C ALA A 82 -8.89 -4.95 5.46
N GLY A 83 -7.86 -4.48 6.17
CA GLY A 83 -8.00 -3.97 7.54
C GLY A 83 -8.87 -2.71 7.62
N MET A 84 -8.88 -1.87 6.58
CA MET A 84 -9.78 -0.72 6.45
C MET A 84 -11.24 -1.09 6.19
N HIS A 85 -11.47 -2.22 5.52
CA HIS A 85 -12.81 -2.73 5.27
C HIS A 85 -13.40 -3.47 6.48
N GLY A 86 -12.70 -3.50 7.62
CA GLY A 86 -13.21 -3.91 8.92
C GLY A 86 -14.07 -5.16 8.89
N ASP A 87 -13.43 -6.34 8.98
CA ASP A 87 -14.02 -7.54 9.57
C ASP A 87 -15.56 -7.68 9.41
N ASP A 88 -16.02 -7.84 8.17
CA ASP A 88 -17.39 -8.32 7.88
C ASP A 88 -17.28 -9.83 7.62
N ASP A 89 -16.82 -10.57 8.64
CA ASP A 89 -17.09 -11.99 8.81
C ASP A 89 -17.82 -12.13 10.15
N ASP A 90 -18.97 -11.44 10.27
CA ASP A 90 -19.95 -11.74 11.31
C ASP A 90 -20.56 -13.11 10.95
N ASP A 91 -20.05 -14.13 11.64
CA ASP A 91 -20.73 -15.37 12.02
C ASP A 91 -22.25 -15.38 11.73
N LEU A 92 -22.65 -15.89 10.57
CA LEU A 92 -23.97 -16.51 10.42
C LEU A 92 -23.78 -18.02 10.37
N GLU A 93 -23.48 -18.61 11.53
CA GLU A 93 -23.80 -20.00 11.80
C GLU A 93 -25.28 -20.24 11.48
N GLY A 94 -25.53 -21.04 10.46
CA GLY A 94 -26.86 -21.55 10.17
C GLY A 94 -27.30 -22.51 11.27
N ASP A 95 -28.00 -21.99 12.27
CA ASP A 95 -28.85 -22.77 13.16
C ASP A 95 -30.00 -23.36 12.34
N ASN A 96 -29.92 -24.68 12.10
CA ASN A 96 -30.89 -25.45 11.34
C ASN A 96 -31.85 -26.09 12.34
N GLY A 97 -32.98 -25.41 12.60
CA GLY A 97 -34.10 -25.88 13.42
C GLY A 97 -35.32 -26.22 12.58
#